data_AF-A0A2S7DZZ1-F1
#
_entry.id   AF-A0A2S7DZZ1-F1
#
_cell.length_a   1.000
_cell.length_b   1.000
_cell.length_c   1.000
_cell.angle_alpha   90.00
_cell.angle_beta   90.00
_cell.angle_gamma   90.00
#
_symmetry.space_group_name_H-M   'P 1'
#
loop_
_entity.id
_entity.type
_entity.pdbx_description
1 polymer ?
#
loop_
_entity_poly.entity_id
_entity_poly.type
_entity_poly.pdbx_seq_one_letter_code
_entity_poly.pdbx_strand_id
1 'polypeptide(L)' 'MRTSLTYDHGTELTRYVKLMDGVNMEVWFADPPAPWQRASNENTNGLLRQLLPKGADLSWVSQQYLTHIA' A
#
# COMPACT_ATOMS: atom_id res chain seq x y z
N MET A 1 8.85 13.77 4.67
CA MET A 1 8.82 12.31 4.94
C MET A 1 7.42 11.95 5.42
N ARG A 2 6.94 10.74 5.11
CA ARG A 2 5.70 10.22 5.71
C ARG A 2 5.98 9.79 7.14
N THR A 3 5.07 10.09 8.07
CA THR A 3 5.24 9.86 9.52
C THR A 3 4.41 8.68 10.03
N SER A 4 3.47 8.18 9.22
CA SER A 4 2.63 7.05 9.55
C SER A 4 2.25 6.23 8.32
N LEU A 5 1.84 4.98 8.55
CA LEU A 5 1.38 4.01 7.56
C LEU A 5 0.10 3.33 8.07
N THR A 6 -0.93 3.24 7.23
CA THR A 6 -2.15 2.46 7.53
C THR A 6 -2.19 1.22 6.66
N TYR A 7 -2.41 0.05 7.26
CA TYR A 7 -2.45 -1.25 6.57
C TYR A 7 -3.68 -2.09 6.93
N ASP A 8 -3.83 -3.23 6.27
CA ASP A 8 -4.87 -4.22 6.56
C ASP A 8 -4.31 -5.26 7.55
N HIS A 9 -5.17 -6.14 8.04
CA HIS A 9 -4.76 -7.22 8.94
C HIS A 9 -4.09 -8.39 8.19
N GLY A 10 -3.47 -8.14 7.03
CA GLY A 10 -2.66 -9.13 6.32
C GLY A 10 -1.47 -9.61 7.16
N THR A 11 -1.14 -10.89 7.04
CA THR A 11 -0.04 -11.51 7.80
C THR A 11 1.34 -10.98 7.43
N GLU A 12 1.46 -10.31 6.28
CA GLU A 12 2.70 -9.67 5.80
C GLU A 12 3.26 -8.65 6.81
N LEU A 13 2.38 -7.96 7.54
CA LEU A 13 2.75 -6.96 8.54
C LEU A 13 2.67 -7.46 9.99
N THR A 14 2.68 -8.79 10.23
CA THR A 14 2.70 -9.36 11.60
C THR A 14 3.90 -8.87 12.43
N ARG A 15 4.99 -8.44 11.78
CA ARG A 15 6.20 -7.92 12.44
C ARG A 15 6.25 -6.38 12.50
N TYR A 16 5.10 -5.68 12.41
CA TYR A 16 5.04 -4.21 12.37
C TYR A 16 5.77 -3.51 13.52
N VAL A 17 5.86 -4.12 14.70
CA VAL A 17 6.62 -3.56 15.84
C VAL A 17 8.09 -3.34 15.48
N LYS A 18 8.73 -4.31 14.80
CA LYS A 18 10.12 -4.16 14.33
C LYS A 18 10.25 -3.10 13.23
N LEU A 19 9.19 -2.91 12.44
CA LEU A 19 9.15 -1.85 11.44
C LEU A 19 9.13 -0.48 12.13
N MET A 20 8.23 -0.29 13.11
CA MET A 20 8.11 0.96 13.88
C MET A 20 9.47 1.37 14.50
N ASP A 21 10.18 0.42 15.10
CA ASP A 21 11.50 0.67 15.72
C ASP A 21 12.58 1.06 14.71
N GLY A 22 12.54 0.47 13.51
CA GLY A 22 13.58 0.65 12.49
C GLY A 22 13.44 1.92 11.65
N VAL A 23 12.21 2.39 11.40
CA VAL A 23 11.92 3.57 10.56
C VAL A 23 11.31 4.76 11.31
N ASN A 24 11.11 4.65 12.62
CA ASN A 24 10.49 5.69 13.46
C ASN A 24 9.17 6.20 12.84
N MET A 25 8.27 5.26 12.53
CA MET A 25 7.00 5.50 11.84
C MET A 25 5.88 4.77 12.55
N GLU A 26 4.74 5.43 12.75
CA GLU A 26 3.55 4.79 13.33
C GLU A 26 2.84 3.90 12.31
N VAL A 27 2.46 2.68 12.71
CA VAL A 27 1.66 1.76 11.89
C VAL A 27 0.28 1.61 12.51
N TRP A 28 -0.74 1.87 11.71
CA TRP A 28 -2.15 1.74 12.04
C TRP A 28 -2.77 0.62 11.22
N PHE A 29 -3.81 -0.01 11.75
CA PHE A 29 -4.59 -1.03 11.04
C PHE A 29 -6.01 -0.53 10.80
N ALA A 30 -6.55 -0.83 9.61
CA ALA A 30 -7.95 -0.58 9.32
C ALA A 30 -8.83 -1.50 10.18
N ASP A 31 -9.91 -0.94 10.73
CA ASP A 31 -10.86 -1.68 11.56
C ASP A 31 -11.48 -2.84 10.76
N PRO A 32 -11.62 -4.05 11.33
CA PRO A 32 -12.52 -5.06 10.78
C PRO A 32 -13.97 -4.62 11.05
N PRO A 33 -14.91 -4.61 10.08
CA PRO A 33 -14.86 -4.81 8.62
C PRO A 33 -15.05 -3.48 7.86
N ALA A 34 -14.04 -2.60 7.89
CA ALA A 34 -14.10 -1.23 7.38
C ALA A 34 -13.18 -1.00 6.15
N PRO A 35 -13.41 -1.67 5.01
CA PRO A 35 -12.56 -1.52 3.83
C PRO A 35 -12.50 -0.07 3.28
N TRP A 36 -13.51 0.74 3.56
CA TRP A 36 -13.55 2.16 3.16
C TRP A 36 -12.47 3.02 3.83
N GLN A 37 -11.91 2.61 4.97
CA GLN A 37 -10.75 3.29 5.58
C GLN A 37 -9.49 3.21 4.72
N ARG A 38 -9.51 2.43 3.64
CA ARG A 38 -8.43 2.28 2.65
C ARG A 38 -8.88 2.61 1.22
N ALA A 39 -9.89 3.47 1.06
CA ALA A 39 -10.44 3.81 -0.26
C ALA A 39 -9.37 4.21 -1.29
N SER A 40 -8.34 4.96 -0.88
CA SER A 40 -7.23 5.34 -1.75
C SER A 40 -6.42 4.14 -2.26
N ASN A 41 -6.09 3.17 -1.39
CA ASN A 41 -5.33 1.99 -1.80
C ASN A 41 -6.11 1.14 -2.79
N GLU A 42 -7.41 0.95 -2.56
CA GLU A 42 -8.28 0.19 -3.48
C GLU A 42 -8.40 0.90 -4.84
N ASN A 43 -8.55 2.23 -4.84
CA ASN A 43 -8.60 3.00 -6.07
C ASN A 43 -7.28 2.89 -6.86
N THR A 44 -6.14 3.12 -6.21
CA THR A 44 -4.81 2.98 -6.83
C THR A 44 -4.59 1.56 -7.36
N ASN A 45 -4.92 0.52 -6.59
CA ASN A 45 -4.82 -0.87 -7.05
C ASN A 45 -5.75 -1.16 -8.26
N GLY A 46 -6.93 -0.53 -8.28
CA GLY A 46 -7.84 -0.59 -9.42
C GLY A 46 -7.24 0.00 -10.69
N LEU A 47 -6.67 1.20 -10.59
CA LEU A 47 -6.00 1.89 -11.70
C LEU A 47 -4.83 1.06 -12.25
N LEU A 48 -3.98 0.52 -11.36
CA LEU A 48 -2.87 -0.34 -11.77
C LEU A 48 -3.35 -1.58 -12.54
N ARG A 49 -4.44 -2.23 -12.11
CA ARG A 49 -4.98 -3.43 -12.80
C ARG A 49 -5.68 -3.11 -14.12
N GLN A 50 -6.20 -1.89 -14.27
CA GLN A 50 -6.83 -1.44 -15.52
C GLN A 50 -5.79 -1.07 -16.58
N LEU A 51 -4.68 -0.46 -16.16
CA LEU A 51 -3.69 0.14 -17.06
C LEU A 51 -2.48 -0.76 -17.33
N LEU A 52 -2.17 -1.70 -16.44
CA LEU A 52 -1.08 -2.65 -16.63
C LEU A 52 -1.60 -4.01 -17.12
N PRO A 53 -0.82 -4.72 -17.96
CA PRO A 53 -1.09 -6.11 -18.28
C PRO A 53 -1.20 -6.96 -17.01
N LYS A 54 -2.11 -7.94 -17.02
CA LYS A 54 -2.23 -8.88 -15.91
C LYS A 54 -0.89 -9.62 -15.70
N GLY A 55 -0.38 -9.57 -14.47
CA GLY A 55 0.91 -10.19 -14.12
C GLY A 55 2.13 -9.36 -14.50
N ALA A 56 1.97 -8.08 -14.86
CA ALA A 56 3.09 -7.18 -15.07
C ALA A 56 3.98 -7.11 -13.82
N ASP A 57 5.29 -7.27 -14.02
CA ASP A 57 6.29 -7.05 -12.99
C ASP A 57 6.49 -5.54 -12.79
N LEU A 58 6.05 -5.04 -11.62
CA LEU A 58 6.16 -3.62 -11.29
C LEU A 58 7.60 -3.14 -11.18
N SER A 59 8.58 -4.03 -10.99
CA SER A 59 9.99 -3.64 -10.92
C SER A 59 10.55 -3.15 -12.26
N TRP A 60 9.90 -3.49 -13.38
CA TRP A 60 10.28 -3.04 -14.73
C TRP A 60 9.51 -1.78 -15.16
N VAL A 61 8.54 -1.34 -14.36
CA VAL A 61 7.74 -0.14 -14.63
C VAL A 61 8.39 1.05 -13.93
N SER A 62 8.61 2.14 -14.65
CA SER A 62 9.24 3.32 -14.06
C SER A 62 8.33 3.96 -13.00
N GLN A 63 8.94 4.44 -11.90
CA GLN A 63 8.21 5.15 -10.86
C GLN A 63 7.47 6.39 -11.42
N GLN A 64 8.04 7.06 -12.43
CA GLN A 64 7.41 8.19 -13.10
C GLN A 64 6.10 7.78 -13.77
N TYR A 65 6.10 6.63 -14.45
CA TYR A 65 4.90 6.11 -15.08
C TYR A 65 3.86 5.69 -14.04
N LEU A 66 4.26 4.98 -12.98
CA LEU A 66 3.36 4.59 -11.89
C LEU A 66 2.68 5.81 -11.24
N THR A 67 3.44 6.88 -11.01
CA THR A 67 2.93 8.14 -10.43
C THR A 67 2.01 8.90 -11.39
N HIS A 68 2.19 8.74 -12.70
CA HIS A 68 1.31 9.35 -13.69
C HIS A 68 -0.06 8.67 -13.73
N ILE A 69 -0.11 7.36 -13.46
CA ILE A 69 -1.33 6.56 -13.55
C ILE A 69 -2.05 6.34 -12.22
N ALA A 70 -1.45 6.70 -11.08
CA ALA A 70 -1.95 6.38 -9.74
C ALA A 70 -1.59 7.41 -8.66
#